data_AF-A0AA51DHF0-F1
#
_entry.id   AF-A0AA51DHF0-F1
#
_cell.length_a   1.000
_cell.length_b   1.000
_cell.length_c   1.000
_cell.angle_alpha   90.00
_cell.angle_beta   90.00
_cell.angle_gamma   90.00
#
_symmetry.space_group_name_H-M   'P 1'
#
loop_
_entity.id
_entity.type
_entity.pdbx_description
1 polymer ?
#
loop_
_entity_poly.entity_id
_entity_poly.type
_entity_poly.pdbx_seq_one_letter_code
_entity_poly.pdbx_strand_id
1 'polypeptide(L)'
;MVKYRGIDVLAFEIIALISNGNTETITKVEEELDNNNLVTYLSTKYKENFMVDFVNGAYDIEELNQYFADFSGYIQGNESRKFGITNENNGLLLIVGLIINGLTLPKEK
;
A
#
# COMPACT_ATOMS: atom_id res chain seq x y z
N MET A 1 -2.34 -6.47 19.35
CA MET A 1 -3.59 -6.37 18.56
C MET A 1 -3.27 -5.66 17.26
N VAL A 2 -3.27 -6.37 16.14
CA VAL A 2 -3.09 -5.79 14.80
C VAL A 2 -4.34 -4.97 14.51
N LYS A 3 -4.18 -3.66 14.28
CA LYS A 3 -5.29 -2.70 14.20
C LYS A 3 -6.02 -2.78 12.84
N TYR A 4 -5.39 -3.37 11.83
CA TYR A 4 -5.91 -3.46 10.46
C TYR A 4 -5.89 -4.92 10.01
N ARG A 5 -7.07 -5.55 9.94
CA ARG A 5 -7.15 -6.96 9.55
C ARG A 5 -6.87 -7.09 8.06
N GLY A 6 -5.89 -7.92 7.68
CA GLY A 6 -5.54 -8.17 6.28
C GLY A 6 -4.43 -7.30 5.70
N ILE A 7 -3.83 -6.40 6.50
CA ILE A 7 -2.68 -5.60 6.04
C ILE A 7 -1.45 -6.47 5.73
N ASP A 8 -1.26 -7.55 6.47
CA ASP A 8 -0.26 -8.58 6.25
C ASP A 8 -0.51 -9.36 4.95
N VAL A 9 -1.76 -9.73 4.70
CA VAL A 9 -2.19 -10.39 3.47
C VAL A 9 -1.96 -9.48 2.28
N LEU A 10 -2.34 -8.21 2.36
CA LEU A 10 -2.06 -7.22 1.33
C LEU A 10 -0.56 -7.08 1.08
N ALA A 11 0.27 -7.06 2.13
CA ALA A 11 1.74 -7.00 1.96
C ALA A 11 2.26 -8.17 1.11
N PHE A 12 1.75 -9.39 1.33
CA PHE A 12 2.12 -10.55 0.54
C PHE A 12 1.64 -10.46 -0.91
N GLU A 13 0.44 -9.93 -1.16
CA GLU A 13 -0.07 -9.70 -2.52
C GLU A 13 0.78 -8.68 -3.28
N ILE A 14 1.20 -7.59 -2.63
CA ILE A 14 2.11 -6.61 -3.25
C ILE A 14 3.49 -7.22 -3.54
N ILE A 15 4.03 -8.03 -2.63
CA ILE A 15 5.27 -8.77 -2.88
C ILE A 15 5.12 -9.70 -4.08
N ALA A 16 3.98 -10.39 -4.21
CA ALA A 16 3.70 -11.25 -5.36
C ALA A 16 3.63 -10.44 -6.68
N LEU A 17 3.00 -9.26 -6.67
CA LEU A 17 3.01 -8.37 -7.84
C LEU A 17 4.42 -8.00 -8.27
N ILE A 18 5.26 -7.57 -7.31
CA ILE A 18 6.67 -7.21 -7.56
C ILE A 18 7.44 -8.42 -8.10
N SER A 19 7.26 -9.60 -7.49
CA SER A 19 7.90 -10.84 -7.92
C SER A 19 7.53 -11.23 -9.34
N ASN A 20 6.33 -10.86 -9.80
CA ASN A 20 5.84 -11.10 -11.16
C ASN A 20 6.25 -9.98 -12.15
N GLY A 21 7.08 -9.01 -11.72
CA GLY A 21 7.57 -7.93 -12.57
C GLY A 21 6.58 -6.77 -12.76
N ASN A 22 5.48 -6.75 -12.00
CA ASN A 22 4.58 -5.60 -12.02
C ASN A 22 5.24 -4.40 -11.32
N THR A 23 4.90 -3.22 -11.79
CA THR A 23 5.42 -1.94 -11.29
C THR A 23 4.28 -0.95 -11.15
N GLU A 24 4.52 0.10 -10.36
CA GLU A 24 3.73 1.32 -10.37
C GLU A 24 4.61 2.53 -10.19
N THR A 25 4.15 3.69 -10.66
CA THR A 25 4.85 4.92 -10.36
C THR A 25 4.60 5.35 -8.91
N ILE A 26 5.59 5.99 -8.28
CA ILE A 26 5.43 6.64 -6.97
C ILE A 26 4.28 7.63 -7.05
N THR A 27 4.28 8.48 -8.08
CA THR A 27 3.24 9.49 -8.33
C THR A 27 1.84 8.86 -8.33
N LYS A 28 1.67 7.68 -8.95
CA LYS A 28 0.36 7.03 -8.99
C LYS A 28 -0.05 6.49 -7.63
N VAL A 29 0.89 5.93 -6.88
CA VAL A 29 0.62 5.49 -5.50
C VAL A 29 0.20 6.68 -4.65
N GLU A 30 0.91 7.80 -4.71
CA GLU A 30 0.56 9.03 -3.98
C GLU A 30 -0.83 9.56 -4.34
N GLU A 31 -1.17 9.60 -5.63
CA GLU A 31 -2.50 10.00 -6.09
C GLU A 31 -3.60 9.14 -5.46
N GLU A 32 -3.41 7.82 -5.41
CA GLU A 32 -4.41 6.90 -4.85
C GLU A 32 -4.43 6.90 -3.31
N LEU A 33 -3.33 7.31 -2.67
CA LEU A 33 -3.30 7.61 -1.23
C LEU A 33 -4.14 8.84 -0.91
N ASP A 34 -3.94 9.92 -1.67
CA ASP A 34 -4.69 11.18 -1.52
C ASP A 34 -6.18 10.99 -1.79
N ASN A 35 -6.52 10.10 -2.72
CA ASN A 35 -7.90 9.73 -3.05
C ASN A 35 -8.55 8.74 -2.05
N ASN A 36 -7.81 8.27 -1.04
CA ASN A 36 -8.26 7.22 -0.12
C ASN A 36 -8.77 5.97 -0.85
N ASN A 37 -8.05 5.52 -1.88
CA ASN A 37 -8.51 4.50 -2.82
C ASN A 37 -7.43 3.47 -3.21
N LEU A 38 -6.23 3.54 -2.62
CA LEU A 38 -5.08 2.71 -3.01
C LEU A 38 -5.38 1.20 -3.09
N VAL A 39 -6.00 0.61 -2.09
CA VAL A 39 -6.26 -0.84 -2.04
C VAL A 39 -7.34 -1.23 -3.04
N THR A 40 -8.38 -0.42 -3.19
CA THR A 40 -9.41 -0.59 -4.22
C THR A 40 -8.80 -0.53 -5.62
N TYR A 41 -7.93 0.46 -5.86
CA TYR A 41 -7.22 0.64 -7.12
C TYR A 41 -6.40 -0.59 -7.49
N LEU A 42 -5.54 -1.06 -6.57
CA LEU A 42 -4.67 -2.22 -6.81
C LEU A 42 -5.47 -3.50 -7.02
N SER A 43 -6.49 -3.72 -6.20
CA SER A 43 -7.36 -4.92 -6.29
C SER A 43 -8.16 -4.95 -7.59
N THR A 44 -8.50 -3.78 -8.14
CA THR A 44 -9.19 -3.67 -9.43
C THR A 44 -8.21 -3.85 -10.59
N LYS A 45 -7.07 -3.15 -10.56
CA LYS A 45 -6.06 -3.17 -11.63
C LYS A 45 -5.40 -4.54 -11.79
N TYR A 46 -5.05 -5.16 -10.66
CA TYR A 46 -4.33 -6.43 -10.60
C TYR A 46 -5.23 -7.59 -10.16
N LYS A 47 -6.53 -7.49 -10.43
CA LYS A 47 -7.53 -8.48 -10.00
C LYS A 47 -7.14 -9.93 -10.31
N GLU A 48 -6.57 -10.17 -11.50
CA GLU A 48 -6.17 -11.52 -11.93
C GLU A 48 -4.85 -11.99 -11.29
N ASN A 49 -4.07 -11.07 -10.73
CA ASN A 49 -2.81 -11.38 -10.06
C ASN A 49 -2.97 -11.55 -8.54
N PHE A 50 -4.03 -10.99 -7.96
CA PHE A 50 -4.35 -11.16 -6.55
C PHE A 50 -4.98 -12.53 -6.30
N MET A 51 -4.52 -13.22 -5.26
CA MET A 51 -5.15 -14.45 -4.79
C MET A 51 -6.39 -14.16 -3.93
N VAL A 52 -6.45 -12.96 -3.35
CA VAL A 52 -7.51 -12.49 -2.47
C VAL A 52 -8.34 -11.40 -3.14
N ASP A 53 -9.66 -11.57 -3.12
CA ASP A 53 -10.60 -10.50 -3.48
C ASP A 53 -10.80 -9.57 -2.28
N PHE A 54 -10.15 -8.39 -2.28
CA PHE A 54 -10.38 -7.38 -1.25
C PHE A 54 -11.67 -6.58 -1.45
N VAL A 55 -12.21 -6.52 -2.68
CA VAL A 55 -13.37 -5.68 -3.01
C VAL A 55 -14.66 -6.36 -2.57
N ASN A 56 -14.79 -7.66 -2.80
CA ASN A 56 -15.99 -8.43 -2.47
C ASN A 56 -15.74 -9.50 -1.38
N GLY A 57 -14.56 -9.51 -0.79
CA GLY A 57 -14.16 -10.52 0.20
C GLY A 57 -14.46 -10.16 1.64
N ALA A 58 -13.74 -10.82 2.54
CA ALA A 58 -13.95 -10.74 3.98
C ALA A 58 -13.17 -9.61 4.68
N TYR A 59 -12.46 -8.78 3.92
CA TYR A 59 -11.64 -7.69 4.44
C TYR A 59 -12.40 -6.36 4.35
N ASP A 60 -12.18 -5.50 5.32
CA ASP A 60 -12.69 -4.14 5.29
C ASP A 60 -11.77 -3.28 4.42
N ILE A 61 -12.15 -3.14 3.15
CA ILE A 61 -11.34 -2.38 2.18
C ILE A 61 -11.30 -0.89 2.50
N GLU A 62 -12.34 -0.35 3.13
CA GLU A 62 -12.38 1.05 3.55
C GLU A 62 -11.38 1.28 4.69
N GLU A 63 -11.30 0.37 5.66
CA GLU A 63 -10.31 0.43 6.73
C GLU A 63 -8.87 0.32 6.20
N LEU A 64 -8.65 -0.55 5.20
CA LEU A 64 -7.35 -0.69 4.56
C LEU A 64 -6.97 0.54 3.73
N ASN A 65 -7.90 1.12 2.97
CA ASN A 65 -7.65 2.39 2.26
C ASN A 65 -7.32 3.50 3.26
N GLN A 66 -8.08 3.59 4.36
CA GLN A 66 -7.85 4.61 5.39
C GLN A 66 -6.47 4.47 6.04
N TYR A 67 -6.01 3.24 6.31
CA TYR A 67 -4.65 3.00 6.81
C TYR A 67 -3.59 3.70 5.95
N PHE A 68 -3.76 3.63 4.63
CA PHE A 68 -2.83 4.21 3.69
C PHE A 68 -3.02 5.72 3.54
N ALA A 69 -4.27 6.21 3.50
CA ALA A 69 -4.57 7.63 3.46
C ALA A 69 -3.97 8.42 4.63
N ASP A 70 -3.81 7.80 5.80
CA ASP A 70 -3.14 8.40 6.97
C ASP A 70 -1.64 8.75 6.70
N PHE A 71 -1.04 8.21 5.64
CA PHE A 71 0.32 8.56 5.19
C PHE A 71 0.34 9.61 4.06
N SER A 72 -0.81 10.06 3.55
CA SER A 72 -0.89 11.15 2.57
C SER A 72 -0.17 12.39 3.10
N GLY A 73 0.59 13.06 2.21
CA GLY A 73 1.44 14.22 2.54
C GLY A 73 2.67 13.92 3.41
N TYR A 74 2.67 12.86 4.23
CA TYR A 74 3.85 12.45 5.03
C TYR A 74 4.99 11.93 4.14
N ILE A 75 4.64 11.28 3.04
CA ILE A 75 5.62 10.66 2.13
C ILE A 75 6.09 11.58 1.01
N GLN A 76 5.30 12.59 0.63
CA GLN A 76 5.51 13.36 -0.60
C GLN A 76 6.87 14.05 -0.63
N GLY A 77 7.66 13.72 -1.64
CA GLY A 77 9.03 14.21 -1.84
C GLY A 77 10.04 13.69 -0.80
N ASN A 78 9.66 12.69 -0.01
CA ASN A 78 10.48 12.09 1.05
C ASN A 78 10.73 10.59 0.84
N GLU A 79 10.32 10.03 -0.30
CA GLU A 79 10.34 8.59 -0.59
C GLU A 79 11.78 8.05 -0.57
N SER A 80 12.69 8.77 -1.23
CA SER A 80 14.11 8.45 -1.22
C SER A 80 14.72 8.56 0.18
N ARG A 81 14.41 9.63 0.92
CA ARG A 81 15.00 9.90 2.23
C ARG A 81 14.50 8.94 3.32
N LYS A 82 13.22 8.55 3.27
CA LYS A 82 12.56 7.74 4.30
C LYS A 82 12.58 6.24 3.97
N PHE A 83 12.47 5.88 2.70
CA PHE A 83 12.31 4.48 2.27
C PHE A 83 13.41 4.00 1.33
N GLY A 84 14.34 4.88 0.91
CA GLY A 84 15.43 4.50 0.00
C GLY A 84 14.98 4.27 -1.44
N ILE A 85 13.76 4.68 -1.81
CA ILE A 85 13.18 4.44 -3.13
C ILE A 85 13.50 5.65 -4.03
N THR A 86 14.32 5.43 -5.04
CA THR A 86 14.82 6.49 -5.94
C THR A 86 14.32 6.36 -7.37
N ASN A 87 13.81 5.19 -7.75
CA ASN A 87 13.25 4.96 -9.07
C ASN A 87 11.75 5.23 -9.04
N GLU A 88 11.29 6.17 -9.88
CA GLU A 88 9.87 6.53 -9.99
C GLU A 88 8.98 5.31 -10.23
N ASN A 89 9.43 4.29 -10.96
CA ASN A 89 8.63 3.10 -11.28
C ASN A 89 8.58 2.05 -10.15
N ASN A 90 9.07 2.37 -8.95
CA ASN A 90 9.10 1.47 -7.79
C ASN A 90 8.01 1.79 -6.75
N GLY A 91 6.88 2.37 -7.17
CA GLY A 91 5.74 2.69 -6.30
C GLY A 91 5.22 1.51 -5.48
N LEU A 92 5.22 0.28 -6.02
CA LEU A 92 4.82 -0.89 -5.23
C LEU A 92 5.74 -1.15 -4.02
N LEU A 93 7.04 -0.83 -4.13
CA LEU A 93 7.96 -0.92 -2.98
C LEU A 93 7.65 0.14 -1.91
N LEU A 94 7.10 1.29 -2.31
CA LEU A 94 6.68 2.34 -1.37
C LEU A 94 5.55 1.84 -0.49
N ILE A 95 4.60 1.09 -1.06
CA ILE A 95 3.50 0.48 -0.30
C ILE A 95 4.04 -0.48 0.76
N VAL A 96 5.00 -1.35 0.40
CA VAL A 96 5.66 -2.25 1.36
C VAL A 96 6.40 -1.45 2.45
N GLY A 97 7.10 -0.39 2.06
CA GLY A 97 7.77 0.52 2.99
C GLY A 97 6.81 1.18 3.99
N LEU A 98 5.64 1.61 3.52
CA LEU A 98 4.59 2.19 4.36
C LEU A 98 4.06 1.18 5.38
N ILE A 99 3.79 -0.06 4.94
CA ILE A 99 3.37 -1.14 5.82
C ILE A 99 4.40 -1.37 6.93
N ILE A 100 5.69 -1.49 6.56
CA ILE A 100 6.78 -1.66 7.53
C ILE A 100 6.85 -0.46 8.50
N ASN A 101 6.73 0.77 8.00
CA ASN A 101 6.75 1.98 8.82
C ASN A 101 5.57 2.05 9.80
N GLY A 102 4.38 1.62 9.39
CA GLY A 102 3.21 1.55 10.28
C GLY A 102 3.32 0.45 11.36
N LEU A 103 4.20 -0.54 11.19
CA LEU A 103 4.49 -1.53 12.24
C LEU A 103 5.44 -0.98 13.32
N THR A 104 6.29 -0.02 12.97
CA THR A 104 7.36 0.50 13.85
C THR A 104 6.96 1.78 14.59
N LEU A 105 5.95 2.52 14.12
CA LEU A 105 5.46 3.70 14.81
C LEU A 105 4.77 3.32 16.14
N PRO A 106 5.19 3.90 17.29
CA PRO A 106 4.49 3.71 18.54
C PRO A 106 3.07 4.23 18.40
N LYS A 107 2.09 3.38 18.70
CA LYS A 107 0.68 3.76 18.72
C LYS A 107 0.50 4.83 19.79
N GLU A 108 0.22 6.07 19.42
CA GLU A 108 -0.24 7.05 20.39
C GLU A 108 -1.47 6.49 21.11
N LYS A 109 -1.46 6.60 22.44
CA LYS A 109 -2.44 6.02 23.37
C LYS A 109 -3.78 6.73 23.30
#